data_AF-A0A9D9BDN9-F1
#
_entry.id   AF-A0A9D9BDN9-F1
#
_cell.length_a   1.000
_cell.length_b   1.000
_cell.length_c   1.000
_cell.angle_alpha   90.00
_cell.angle_beta   90.00
_cell.angle_gamma   90.00
#
_symmetry.space_group_name_H-M   'P 1'
#
loop_
_entity.id
_entity.type
_entity.pdbx_description
1 polymer ?
#
loop_
_entity_poly.entity_id
_entity_poly.type
_entity_poly.pdbx_seq_one_letter_code
_entity_poly.pdbx_strand_id
1 'polypeptide(L)' 'DQHLDALKSMKGLWIECGDVDQYNLVYGARRLHRSLVAGSVDHVYQEFKDNHSSIDYRLDESLPFLVNALLS' A
#
# COMPACT_ATOMS: atom_id res chain seq x y z
N ASP A 1 2.77 12.98 9.73
CA ASP A 1 3.55 14.11 9.16
C ASP A 1 5.03 14.04 9.49
N GLN A 2 5.43 13.74 10.73
CA GLN A 2 6.85 13.71 11.16
C GLN A 2 7.81 12.82 10.35
N HIS A 3 7.32 11.86 9.56
CA HIS A 3 8.16 10.92 8.80
C HIS A 3 8.00 11.04 7.27
N LEU A 4 7.36 12.10 6.77
CA LEU A 4 7.08 12.24 5.33
C LEU A 4 8.36 12.19 4.47
N ASP A 5 9.45 12.84 4.90
CA ASP A 5 10.69 12.87 4.12
C ASP A 5 11.34 11.47 4.03
N ALA A 6 11.26 10.68 5.10
CA ALA A 6 11.75 9.30 5.10
C ALA A 6 10.89 8.39 4.21
N LEU A 7 9.58 8.63 4.14
CA LEU A 7 8.69 7.88 3.24
C LEU A 7 8.93 8.26 1.77
N LYS A 8 9.19 9.55 1.48
CA LYS A 8 9.56 10.03 0.14
C LYS A 8 10.90 9.47 -0.36
N SER A 9 11.80 9.11 0.54
CA SER A 9 13.10 8.54 0.16
C SER A 9 13.06 7.03 -0.09
N MET A 10 11.91 6.37 0.13
CA MET A 10 11.75 4.96 -0.18
C MET A 10 11.80 4.74 -1.69
N LYS A 11 12.48 3.68 -2.13
CA LYS A 11 12.49 3.27 -3.55
C LYS A 11 11.12 2.82 -4.06
N GLY A 12 10.27 2.32 -3.18
CA GLY A 12 8.90 1.94 -3.48
C GLY A 12 8.09 1.70 -2.21
N LEU A 13 6.81 2.07 -2.25
CA LEU A 13 5.85 1.89 -1.16
C LEU A 13 4.56 1.31 -1.73
N TRP A 14 4.17 0.13 -1.24
CA TRP A 14 2.96 -0.58 -1.66
C TRP A 14 2.04 -0.79 -0.45
N ILE A 15 0.78 -0.40 -0.57
CA ILE A 15 -0.24 -0.57 0.46
C ILE A 15 -1.47 -1.22 -0.17
N GLU A 16 -1.89 -2.37 0.36
CA GLU A 16 -3.10 -3.04 -0.09
C GLU A 16 -3.95 -3.60 1.05
N CYS A 17 -5.23 -3.80 0.77
CA CYS A 17 -6.18 -4.43 1.69
C CYS A 17 -7.40 -4.98 0.94
N GLY A 18 -8.17 -5.83 1.63
CA GLY A 18 -9.51 -6.22 1.16
C GLY A 18 -10.55 -5.12 1.43
N ASP A 19 -11.54 -4.96 0.56
CA ASP A 19 -12.63 -3.98 0.70
C ASP A 19 -13.70 -4.42 1.71
N VAL A 20 -13.76 -5.72 2.03
CA VAL A 20 -14.62 -6.33 3.06
C VAL A 20 -13.80 -7.02 4.17
N ASP A 21 -12.65 -6.44 4.50
CA ASP A 21 -11.72 -6.89 5.53
C ASP A 21 -12.39 -7.04 6.92
N GLN A 22 -12.39 -8.25 7.49
CA GLN A 22 -13.06 -8.56 8.77
C GLN A 22 -12.44 -7.86 9.99
N TYR A 23 -11.23 -7.30 9.85
CA TYR A 23 -10.53 -6.54 10.87
C TYR A 23 -10.59 -5.03 10.63
N ASN A 24 -11.36 -4.59 9.63
CA ASN A 24 -11.59 -3.20 9.32
C ASN A 24 -10.30 -2.44 8.91
N LEU A 25 -9.26 -3.14 8.43
CA LEU A 25 -7.98 -2.53 8.02
C LEU A 25 -8.19 -1.50 6.90
N VAL A 26 -9.16 -1.72 6.02
CA VAL A 26 -9.52 -0.84 4.90
C VAL A 26 -9.68 0.62 5.32
N TYR A 27 -10.27 0.91 6.48
CA TYR A 27 -10.44 2.29 6.94
C TYR A 27 -9.12 2.94 7.34
N GLY A 28 -8.24 2.17 7.97
CA GLY A 28 -6.87 2.60 8.30
C GLY A 28 -6.06 2.84 7.03
N ALA A 29 -6.12 1.91 6.08
CA ALA A 29 -5.42 1.99 4.81
C ALA A 29 -5.87 3.20 3.98
N ARG A 30 -7.19 3.43 3.85
CA ARG A 30 -7.74 4.62 3.18
C ARG A 30 -7.30 5.93 3.84
N ARG A 31 -7.22 5.98 5.18
CA ARG A 31 -6.73 7.16 5.91
C ARG A 31 -5.24 7.40 5.64
N LEU A 32 -4.44 6.35 5.70
CA LEU A 32 -3.01 6.41 5.41
C LEU A 32 -2.78 6.87 3.96
N HIS A 33 -3.46 6.27 2.99
CA HIS A 33 -3.40 6.67 1.59
C HIS A 33 -3.67 8.17 1.40
N ARG A 34 -4.74 8.70 2.00
CA ARG A 34 -5.03 10.15 1.95
C ARG A 34 -3.90 11.01 2.54
N SER A 35 -3.32 10.59 3.66
CA SER A 35 -2.19 11.30 4.27
C SER A 35 -0.93 11.25 3.39
N LEU A 36 -0.66 10.14 2.71
CA LEU A 36 0.46 10.00 1.78
C LEU A 36 0.26 10.85 0.52
N VAL A 37 -0.95 10.87 -0.04
CA VAL A 37 -1.33 11.75 -1.16
C VAL A 37 -1.13 13.22 -0.75
N ALA A 38 -1.66 13.63 0.39
CA ALA A 38 -1.50 15.00 0.89
C ALA A 38 -0.01 15.37 1.12
N GLY A 39 0.79 14.39 1.56
CA GLY A 39 2.22 14.52 1.74
C GLY A 39 3.04 14.48 0.45
N SER A 40 2.44 14.20 -0.72
CA SER A 40 3.13 13.94 -1.99
C SER A 40 4.19 12.84 -1.86
N VAL A 41 3.83 11.74 -1.20
CA VAL A 41 4.66 10.53 -1.14
C VAL A 41 4.27 9.63 -2.31
N ASP A 42 5.23 9.21 -3.14
CA ASP A 42 4.98 8.23 -4.19
C ASP A 42 4.70 6.85 -3.57
N HIS A 43 3.54 6.29 -3.90
CA HIS A 43 3.11 4.99 -3.40
C HIS A 43 2.00 4.40 -4.28
N VAL A 44 1.84 3.09 -4.21
CA VAL A 44 0.68 2.38 -4.74
C VAL A 44 -0.30 2.09 -3.61
N TYR A 45 -1.58 2.35 -3.89
CA TYR A 45 -2.69 1.95 -3.03
C TYR A 45 -3.68 1.10 -3.84
N GLN A 46 -4.00 -0.09 -3.33
CA GLN A 46 -4.93 -1.00 -4.00
C GLN A 46 -5.90 -1.63 -3.02
N GLU A 47 -7.17 -1.71 -3.44
CA GLU A 47 -8.20 -2.45 -2.73
C GLU A 47 -8.60 -3.67 -3.55
N PHE A 48 -8.74 -4.81 -2.89
CA PHE A 48 -9.17 -6.07 -3.49
C PHE A 48 -10.59 -6.40 -3.04
N LYS A 49 -11.43 -6.92 -3.95
CA LYS A 49 -12.84 -7.25 -3.66
C LYS A 49 -12.98 -8.55 -2.85
N ASP A 50 -12.48 -8.54 -1.62
CA ASP A 50 -12.19 -9.69 -0.78
C ASP A 50 -11.89 -9.24 0.67
N ASN A 51 -11.57 -10.19 1.55
CA ASN A 51 -11.34 -10.02 2.98
C ASN A 51 -9.84 -10.03 3.35
N HIS A 52 -9.48 -10.36 4.60
CA HIS A 52 -8.10 -10.43 5.08
C HIS A 52 -7.50 -11.85 5.07
N SER A 53 -7.87 -12.70 4.12
CA SER A 53 -7.45 -14.11 4.09
C SER A 53 -7.24 -14.59 2.66
N SER A 54 -6.43 -15.64 2.49
CA SER A 54 -6.14 -16.25 1.18
C SER A 54 -5.65 -15.23 0.13
N ILE A 55 -4.72 -14.37 0.55
CA ILE A 55 -4.27 -13.18 -0.20
C ILE A 55 -3.09 -13.45 -1.15
N ASP A 56 -2.65 -14.70 -1.32
CA ASP A 56 -1.42 -15.03 -2.05
C ASP A 56 -1.43 -14.48 -3.49
N TYR A 57 -2.59 -14.44 -4.16
CA TYR A 57 -2.74 -13.87 -5.51
C TYR A 57 -2.40 -12.37 -5.59
N ARG A 58 -2.46 -11.64 -4.47
CA ARG A 58 -2.09 -10.21 -4.42
C ARG A 58 -0.59 -10.01 -4.47
N LEU A 59 0.20 -11.06 -4.17
CA LEU A 59 1.65 -11.05 -4.30
C LEU A 59 2.09 -11.02 -5.77
N ASP A 60 1.27 -11.53 -6.68
CA ASP A 60 1.52 -11.44 -8.12
C ASP A 60 1.52 -9.98 -8.62
N GLU A 61 0.91 -9.05 -7.87
CA GLU A 61 0.94 -7.61 -8.17
C GLU A 61 2.05 -6.88 -7.38
N SER A 62 2.13 -7.13 -6.07
CA SER A 62 3.05 -6.39 -5.21
C SER A 62 4.52 -6.79 -5.39
N LEU A 63 4.83 -8.07 -5.61
CA LEU A 63 6.22 -8.53 -5.74
C LEU A 63 6.90 -7.98 -7.01
N PRO A 64 6.29 -8.02 -8.21
CA PRO A 64 6.89 -7.40 -9.38
C PRO A 64 7.15 -5.90 -9.21
N PHE A 65 6.21 -5.17 -8.59
CA PHE A 65 6.40 -3.76 -8.27
C PHE A 65 7.62 -3.53 -7.38
N LEU A 66 7.72 -4.26 -6.26
CA LEU A 66 8.81 -4.13 -5.30
C LEU A 66 10.16 -4.53 -5.89
N VAL A 67 10.22 -5.61 -6.67
CA VAL A 67 11.45 -6.04 -7.34
C VAL A 67 11.93 -4.99 -8.33
N ASN A 68 11.03 -4.46 -9.17
CA ASN A 68 11.39 -3.40 -10.12
C ASN A 68 11.90 -2.14 -9.42
N ALA A 69 11.26 -1.73 -8.33
CA ALA A 69 11.71 -0.59 -7.51
C ALA A 69 13.10 -0.80 -6.90
N LEU A 70 13.44 -2.04 -6.50
CA LEU A 70 14.76 -2.34 -5.95
C LEU A 70 15.86 -2.35 -7.01
N LEU A 71 15.53 -2.83 -8.22
CA LEU A 71 16.44 -2.94 -9.35
C LEU A 71 16.67 -1.64 -10.12
N SER A 72 15.79 -0.64 -9.96
CA SER A 72 16.03 0.74 -10.40
C SER A 72 17.02 1.49 -9.50
#